data_AF-A0A965GX78-F1
#
_entry.id   AF-A0A965GX78-F1
#
_cell.length_a   1.000
_cell.length_b   1.000
_cell.length_c   1.000
_cell.angle_alpha   90.00
_cell.angle_beta   90.00
_cell.angle_gamma   90.00
#
_symmetry.space_group_name_H-M   'P 1'
#
loop_
_entity.id
_entity.type
_entity.pdbx_description
1 polymer ?
#
loop_
_entity_poly.entity_id
_entity_poly.type
_entity_poly.pdbx_seq_one_letter_code
_entity_poly.pdbx_strand_id
1 'polypeptide(L)'
;MGAQYLERHAYLSASPALSRTLLVLTGGLAIAGLGLAWVLQHRFDYQPCPWCVLQRLLVSAVALVAMLGAVAPGAWAPVISSALAAVLSLSGVAVALYQHQVAAQSASCNLTLADRIISTLGLADFWPAMFEATARCDEADRPWLGLPFSLWGAALFLVLGLGALVALRQSLRWRARVRATSF
;
A
#
# COMPACT_ATOMS: atom_id res chain seq x y z
N MET A 1 12.92 -34.38 -27.20
CA MET A 1 13.66 -33.61 -26.16
C MET A 1 13.56 -32.09 -26.32
N GLY A 2 13.48 -31.51 -27.53
CA GLY A 2 13.47 -30.04 -27.72
C GLY A 2 12.24 -29.29 -27.18
N ALA A 3 11.02 -29.83 -27.33
CA ALA A 3 9.79 -29.13 -26.91
C ALA A 3 9.71 -28.91 -25.38
N GLN A 4 10.04 -29.94 -24.59
CA GLN A 4 10.08 -29.84 -23.12
C GLN A 4 11.18 -28.90 -22.60
N TYR A 5 12.28 -28.76 -23.34
CA TYR A 5 13.37 -27.85 -22.97
C TYR A 5 12.97 -26.39 -23.23
N LEU A 6 12.34 -26.12 -24.37
CA LEU A 6 11.81 -24.81 -24.74
C LEU A 6 10.67 -24.37 -23.81
N GLU A 7 9.71 -25.24 -23.48
CA GLU A 7 8.65 -24.92 -22.52
C GLU A 7 9.22 -24.62 -21.12
N ARG A 8 10.21 -25.39 -20.67
CA ARG A 8 10.87 -25.17 -19.38
C ARG A 8 11.60 -23.82 -19.34
N HIS A 9 12.23 -23.39 -20.43
CA HIS A 9 12.92 -22.10 -20.52
C HIS A 9 11.95 -20.91 -20.63
N ALA A 10 10.85 -21.05 -21.37
CA ALA A 10 9.79 -20.05 -21.45
C ALA A 10 9.10 -19.84 -20.08
N TYR A 11 8.82 -20.93 -19.38
CA TYR A 11 8.25 -20.89 -18.02
C TYR A 11 9.22 -20.22 -17.00
N LEU A 12 10.54 -20.50 -17.09
CA LEU A 12 11.54 -19.94 -16.17
C LEU A 12 11.77 -18.43 -16.37
N SER A 13 11.60 -17.94 -17.59
CA SER A 13 11.75 -16.51 -17.94
C SER A 13 10.49 -15.68 -17.63
N ALA A 14 9.30 -16.28 -17.65
CA ALA A 14 8.04 -15.58 -17.38
C ALA A 14 7.84 -15.17 -15.90
N SER A 15 8.40 -15.93 -14.94
CA SER A 15 8.19 -15.71 -13.49
C SER A 15 8.78 -14.42 -12.89
N PRO A 16 10.03 -14.01 -13.19
CA PRO A 16 10.56 -12.74 -12.67
C PRO A 16 9.84 -11.53 -13.28
N ALA A 17 9.41 -11.63 -14.55
CA ALA A 17 8.61 -10.60 -15.20
C ALA A 17 7.25 -10.45 -14.52
N LEU A 18 6.53 -11.56 -14.23
CA LEU A 18 5.23 -11.51 -13.56
C LEU A 18 5.29 -10.87 -12.17
N SER A 19 6.31 -11.20 -11.37
CA SER A 19 6.49 -10.60 -10.04
C SER A 19 6.72 -9.09 -10.13
N ARG A 20 7.50 -8.63 -11.12
CA ARG A 20 7.72 -7.20 -11.40
C ARG A 20 6.45 -6.52 -11.90
N THR A 21 5.70 -7.15 -12.80
CA THR A 21 4.40 -6.64 -13.28
C THR A 21 3.42 -6.45 -12.12
N LEU A 22 3.33 -7.43 -11.20
CA LEU A 22 2.47 -7.31 -10.02
C LEU A 22 2.89 -6.15 -9.11
N LEU A 23 4.19 -5.94 -8.91
CA LEU A 23 4.71 -4.80 -8.15
C LEU A 23 4.38 -3.46 -8.83
N VAL A 24 4.50 -3.36 -10.15
CA VAL A 24 4.10 -2.18 -10.92
C VAL A 24 2.60 -1.93 -10.80
N LEU A 25 1.78 -2.97 -10.94
CA LEU A 25 0.32 -2.86 -10.78
C LEU A 25 -0.06 -2.43 -9.37
N THR A 26 0.60 -2.99 -8.35
CA THR A 26 0.36 -2.63 -6.95
C THR A 26 0.74 -1.17 -6.69
N GLY A 27 1.92 -0.74 -7.14
CA GLY A 27 2.34 0.65 -7.00
C GLY A 27 1.48 1.63 -7.81
N GLY A 28 1.07 1.25 -9.02
CA GLY A 28 0.17 2.04 -9.86
C GLY A 28 -1.22 2.20 -9.22
N LEU A 29 -1.76 1.13 -8.63
CA LEU A 29 -3.02 1.18 -7.90
C LEU A 29 -2.91 2.05 -6.64
N ALA A 30 -1.79 2.00 -5.92
CA ALA A 30 -1.54 2.86 -4.76
C ALA A 30 -1.50 4.34 -5.16
N ILE A 31 -0.81 4.68 -6.25
CA ILE A 31 -0.76 6.04 -6.80
C ILE A 31 -2.16 6.50 -7.26
N ALA A 32 -2.91 5.64 -7.93
CA ALA A 32 -4.29 5.94 -8.34
C ALA A 32 -5.20 6.21 -7.12
N GLY A 33 -5.03 5.44 -6.03
CA GLY A 33 -5.73 5.67 -4.76
C GLY A 33 -5.39 7.01 -4.12
N LEU A 34 -4.12 7.42 -4.14
CA LEU A 34 -3.70 8.75 -3.68
C LEU A 34 -4.31 9.87 -4.54
N GLY A 35 -4.33 9.69 -5.86
CA GLY A 35 -4.97 10.62 -6.80
C GLY A 35 -6.47 10.76 -6.53
N LEU A 36 -7.17 9.65 -6.30
CA LEU A 36 -8.59 9.65 -5.94
C LEU A 36 -8.82 10.39 -4.61
N ALA A 37 -7.99 10.13 -3.59
CA ALA A 37 -8.09 10.81 -2.30
C ALA A 37 -7.85 12.33 -2.43
N TRP A 38 -6.96 12.74 -3.33
CA TRP A 38 -6.70 14.15 -3.62
C TRP A 38 -7.88 14.82 -4.33
N VAL A 39 -8.48 14.14 -5.31
CA VAL A 39 -9.71 14.60 -6.00
C VAL A 39 -10.87 14.72 -5.01
N LEU A 40 -11.05 13.75 -4.11
CA LEU A 40 -12.09 13.80 -3.09
C LEU A 40 -11.91 14.99 -2.13
N GLN A 41 -10.67 15.30 -1.75
CA GLN A 41 -10.37 16.46 -0.92
C GLN A 41 -10.67 17.78 -1.67
N HIS A 42 -10.24 17.92 -2.93
CA HIS A 42 -10.34 19.19 -3.66
C HIS A 42 -11.73 19.43 -4.27
N ARG A 43 -12.45 18.37 -4.64
CA ARG A 43 -13.71 18.49 -5.38
C ARG A 43 -14.95 18.27 -4.53
N PHE A 44 -14.82 17.50 -3.45
CA PHE A 44 -15.93 17.09 -2.58
C PHE A 44 -15.77 17.59 -1.13
N ASP A 45 -14.79 18.46 -0.86
CA ASP A 45 -14.53 19.07 0.46
C ASP A 45 -14.42 18.05 1.61
N TYR A 46 -13.90 16.85 1.31
CA TYR A 46 -13.56 15.88 2.35
C TYR A 46 -12.29 16.31 3.06
N GLN A 47 -12.46 16.94 4.23
CA GLN A 47 -11.35 17.36 5.08
C GLN A 47 -10.64 16.15 5.70
N PRO A 48 -9.29 16.08 5.64
CA PRO A 48 -8.53 14.98 6.21
C PRO A 48 -8.43 15.07 7.75
N CYS A 49 -8.59 13.94 8.43
CA CYS A 49 -8.21 13.78 9.84
C CYS A 49 -6.79 13.20 9.97
N PRO A 50 -6.15 13.23 11.16
CA PRO A 50 -4.79 12.72 11.36
C PRO A 50 -4.61 11.24 10.94
N TRP A 51 -5.66 10.42 11.13
CA TRP A 51 -5.65 9.01 10.71
C TRP A 51 -5.69 8.85 9.19
N CYS A 52 -6.47 9.66 8.47
CA CYS A 52 -6.47 9.67 7.01
C CYS A 52 -5.10 10.11 6.46
N VAL A 53 -4.45 11.07 7.11
CA VAL A 53 -3.10 11.51 6.74
C VAL A 53 -2.09 10.37 6.93
N LEU A 54 -2.17 9.63 8.05
CA LEU A 54 -1.33 8.46 8.28
C LEU A 54 -1.58 7.36 7.23
N GLN A 55 -2.83 7.13 6.82
CA GLN A 55 -3.14 6.20 5.73
C GLN A 55 -2.50 6.65 4.40
N ARG A 56 -2.58 7.93 4.05
CA ARG A 56 -1.92 8.47 2.84
C ARG A 56 -0.41 8.25 2.87
N LEU A 57 0.22 8.43 4.03
CA LEU A 57 1.63 8.15 4.22
C LEU A 57 1.96 6.68 3.99
N LEU A 58 1.15 5.76 4.54
CA LEU A 58 1.34 4.32 4.36
C LEU A 58 1.12 3.90 2.90
N VAL A 59 0.08 4.38 2.22
CA VAL A 59 -0.13 4.11 0.77
C VAL A 59 1.05 4.64 -0.05
N SER A 60 1.56 5.83 0.27
CA SER A 60 2.73 6.40 -0.39
C SER A 60 3.98 5.54 -0.19
N ALA A 61 4.20 5.05 1.04
CA ALA A 61 5.30 4.12 1.33
C ALA A 61 5.16 2.80 0.56
N VAL A 62 3.94 2.24 0.48
CA VAL A 62 3.67 1.04 -0.34
C VAL A 62 3.99 1.30 -1.81
N ALA A 63 3.55 2.44 -2.36
CA ALA A 63 3.82 2.81 -3.76
C ALA A 63 5.32 2.89 -4.04
N LEU A 64 6.08 3.58 -3.17
CA LEU A 64 7.52 3.72 -3.30
C LEU A 64 8.24 2.36 -3.23
N VAL A 65 7.95 1.55 -2.21
CA VAL A 65 8.59 0.25 -2.04
C VAL A 65 8.25 -0.71 -3.19
N ALA A 66 7.00 -0.70 -3.66
CA ALA A 66 6.57 -1.52 -4.79
C ALA A 66 7.29 -1.12 -6.09
N MET A 67 7.38 0.19 -6.38
CA MET A 67 8.09 0.70 -7.55
C MET A 67 9.60 0.43 -7.49
N LEU A 68 10.23 0.65 -6.34
CA LEU A 68 11.63 0.30 -6.13
C LEU A 68 11.87 -1.21 -6.35
N GLY A 69 10.97 -2.06 -5.85
CA GLY A 69 10.99 -3.49 -6.08
C GLY A 69 10.89 -3.92 -7.54
N ALA A 70 10.14 -3.16 -8.34
CA ALA A 70 9.95 -3.40 -9.76
C ALA A 70 11.17 -2.99 -10.60
N VAL A 71 11.84 -1.88 -10.23
CA VAL A 71 12.97 -1.32 -10.99
C VAL A 71 14.30 -1.92 -10.55
N ALA A 72 14.48 -2.20 -9.25
CA ALA A 72 15.78 -2.56 -8.71
C ALA A 72 16.37 -3.83 -9.38
N PRO A 73 17.68 -3.81 -9.69
CA PRO A 73 18.39 -4.98 -10.18
C PRO A 73 18.59 -5.97 -9.01
N GLY A 74 18.46 -7.27 -9.31
CA GLY A 74 18.76 -8.34 -8.36
C GLY A 74 17.59 -9.27 -8.04
N ALA A 75 17.93 -10.53 -7.76
CA ALA A 75 16.96 -11.60 -7.52
C ALA A 75 16.23 -11.50 -6.17
N TRP A 76 16.74 -10.69 -5.23
CA TRP A 76 16.13 -10.48 -3.91
C TRP A 76 15.28 -9.21 -3.84
N ALA A 77 15.51 -8.24 -4.73
CA ALA A 77 14.77 -6.99 -4.78
C ALA A 77 13.23 -7.18 -4.78
N PRO A 78 12.63 -8.02 -5.65
CA PRO A 78 11.18 -8.23 -5.64
C PRO A 78 10.70 -8.96 -4.38
N VAL A 79 11.53 -9.78 -3.72
CA VAL A 79 11.17 -10.50 -2.48
C VAL A 79 11.10 -9.53 -1.31
N ILE A 80 12.14 -8.71 -1.12
CA ILE A 80 12.23 -7.78 0.00
C ILE A 80 11.17 -6.69 -0.13
N SER A 81 11.02 -6.12 -1.33
CA SER A 81 10.00 -5.10 -1.59
C SER A 81 8.58 -5.62 -1.41
N SER A 82 8.24 -6.81 -1.92
CA SER A 82 6.90 -7.38 -1.75
C SER A 82 6.60 -7.73 -0.28
N ALA A 83 7.59 -8.19 0.48
CA ALA A 83 7.44 -8.41 1.91
C ALA A 83 7.19 -7.10 2.67
N LEU A 84 7.98 -6.06 2.40
CA LEU A 84 7.79 -4.74 3.00
C LEU A 84 6.44 -4.13 2.62
N ALA A 85 6.05 -4.19 1.35
CA ALA A 85 4.75 -3.72 0.87
C ALA A 85 3.58 -4.45 1.53
N ALA A 86 3.70 -5.77 1.76
CA ALA A 86 2.68 -6.54 2.46
C ALA A 86 2.56 -6.12 3.93
N VAL A 87 3.67 -5.92 4.63
CA VAL A 87 3.67 -5.45 6.04
C VAL A 87 3.06 -4.06 6.15
N LEU A 88 3.45 -3.13 5.27
CA LEU A 88 2.89 -1.77 5.21
C LEU A 88 1.40 -1.77 4.87
N SER A 89 0.95 -2.70 4.02
CA SER A 89 -0.47 -2.84 3.71
C SER A 89 -1.26 -3.37 4.89
N LEU A 90 -0.73 -4.34 5.63
CA LEU A 90 -1.35 -4.86 6.85
C LEU A 90 -1.45 -3.80 7.94
N SER A 91 -0.41 -2.99 8.13
CA SER A 91 -0.49 -1.86 9.05
C SER A 91 -1.53 -0.83 8.59
N GLY A 92 -1.64 -0.56 7.30
CA GLY A 92 -2.69 0.29 6.73
C GLY A 92 -4.11 -0.21 7.01
N VAL A 93 -4.36 -1.52 6.88
CA VAL A 93 -5.66 -2.13 7.26
C VAL A 93 -5.92 -1.94 8.76
N ALA A 94 -4.93 -2.20 9.61
CA ALA A 94 -5.07 -2.04 11.06
C ALA A 94 -5.41 -0.58 11.44
N VAL A 95 -4.73 0.39 10.81
CA VAL A 95 -4.96 1.82 10.99
C VAL A 95 -6.38 2.21 10.55
N ALA A 96 -6.84 1.70 9.42
CA ALA A 96 -8.19 1.97 8.91
C ALA A 96 -9.30 1.38 9.79
N LEU A 97 -9.12 0.14 10.27
CA LEU A 97 -10.06 -0.49 11.19
C LEU A 97 -10.08 0.23 12.55
N TYR A 98 -8.91 0.65 13.04
CA TYR A 98 -8.82 1.43 14.27
C TYR A 98 -9.55 2.78 14.12
N GLN A 99 -9.40 3.44 12.97
CA GLN A 99 -10.12 4.68 12.68
C GLN A 99 -11.63 4.46 12.75
N HIS A 100 -12.15 3.42 12.10
CA HIS A 100 -13.58 3.13 12.07
C HIS A 100 -14.15 2.75 13.45
N GLN A 101 -13.44 1.92 14.20
CA GLN A 101 -13.97 1.38 15.47
C GLN A 101 -13.76 2.32 16.66
N VAL A 102 -12.62 3.00 16.72
CA VAL A 102 -12.18 3.74 17.90
C VAL A 102 -12.19 5.25 17.64
N ALA A 103 -11.55 5.69 16.55
CA ALA A 103 -11.41 7.12 16.29
C ALA A 103 -12.75 7.78 15.90
N ALA A 104 -13.61 7.09 15.15
CA ALA A 104 -14.92 7.60 14.75
C ALA A 104 -15.87 7.85 15.94
N GLN A 105 -15.63 7.19 17.09
CA GLN A 105 -16.40 7.41 18.32
C GLN A 105 -15.90 8.59 19.15
N SER A 106 -14.77 9.19 18.78
CA SER A 106 -14.13 10.27 19.53
C SER A 106 -14.24 11.60 18.79
N ALA A 107 -14.80 12.60 19.47
CA ALA A 107 -14.99 13.93 18.93
C ALA A 107 -13.68 14.76 18.87
N SER A 108 -12.57 14.25 19.41
CA SER A 108 -11.24 14.88 19.41
C SER A 108 -10.21 13.95 18.78
N CYS A 109 -9.53 14.41 17.72
CA CYS A 109 -8.35 13.72 17.17
C CYS A 109 -7.01 14.17 17.79
N ASN A 110 -7.03 15.13 18.73
CA ASN A 110 -5.80 15.75 19.22
C ASN A 110 -5.03 14.78 20.14
N LEU A 111 -3.71 14.66 19.95
CA LEU A 111 -2.76 13.79 20.69
C LEU A 111 -2.82 12.29 20.33
N THR A 112 -3.23 11.93 19.12
CA THR A 112 -3.26 10.52 18.71
C THR A 112 -1.85 9.97 18.40
N LEU A 113 -1.71 8.64 18.34
CA LEU A 113 -0.47 8.00 17.89
C LEU A 113 -0.11 8.44 16.45
N ALA A 114 -1.11 8.76 15.63
CA ALA A 114 -0.91 9.34 14.31
C ALA A 114 -0.22 10.71 14.37
N ASP A 115 -0.64 11.62 15.25
CA ASP A 115 0.04 12.92 15.44
C ASP A 115 1.50 12.77 15.87
N ARG A 116 1.79 11.83 16.78
CA ARG A 116 3.18 11.56 17.20
C ARG A 116 4.04 11.06 16.04
N ILE A 117 3.50 10.20 15.17
CA ILE A 117 4.21 9.72 13.99
C ILE A 117 4.42 10.87 13.00
N ILE A 118 3.37 11.65 12.69
CA ILE A 118 3.46 12.76 11.72
C ILE A 118 4.43 13.85 12.19
N SER A 119 4.38 14.22 13.48
CA SER A 119 5.28 15.21 14.09
C SER A 119 6.73 14.72 14.20
N THR A 120 6.96 13.44 14.53
CA THR A 120 8.32 12.87 14.55
C THR A 120 8.93 12.77 13.16
N LEU A 121 8.11 12.54 12.13
CA LEU A 121 8.57 12.56 10.74
C LEU A 121 8.72 13.99 10.18
N GLY A 122 8.10 15.02 10.78
CA GLY A 122 8.17 16.42 10.32
C GLY A 122 7.47 16.67 8.97
N LEU A 123 6.62 15.75 8.53
CA LEU A 123 6.02 15.79 7.19
C LEU A 123 4.95 16.87 7.04
N ALA A 124 4.29 17.24 8.14
CA ALA A 124 3.33 18.34 8.17
C ALA A 124 3.98 19.69 7.84
N ASP A 125 5.22 19.91 8.32
CA ASP A 125 5.98 21.12 8.04
C ASP A 125 6.56 21.14 6.62
N PHE A 126 6.87 19.97 6.05
CA PHE A 126 7.45 19.87 4.72
C PHE A 126 6.40 19.99 3.59
N TRP A 127 5.19 19.45 3.78
CA TRP A 127 4.14 19.51 2.76
C TRP A 127 2.73 19.65 3.38
N PRO A 128 2.40 20.83 3.93
CA PRO A 128 1.15 21.05 4.67
C PRO A 128 -0.10 20.75 3.83
N ALA A 129 -0.09 21.11 2.54
CA ALA A 129 -1.23 20.85 1.64
C ALA A 129 -1.67 19.37 1.55
N MET A 130 -0.78 18.42 1.83
CA MET A 130 -1.07 16.97 1.81
C MET A 130 -1.23 16.36 3.20
N PHE A 131 -0.54 16.89 4.22
CA PHE A 131 -0.40 16.28 5.55
C PHE A 131 -1.00 17.11 6.70
N GLU A 132 -1.60 18.27 6.43
CA GLU A 132 -2.31 19.05 7.44
C GLU A 132 -3.67 18.43 7.74
N ALA A 133 -3.89 18.07 9.01
CA ALA A 133 -5.17 17.57 9.50
C ALA A 133 -6.07 18.74 9.90
N THR A 134 -7.21 18.88 9.22
CA THR A 134 -8.13 20.01 9.39
C THR A 134 -9.49 19.62 9.98
N ALA A 135 -9.83 18.32 9.95
CA ALA A 135 -11.11 17.80 10.43
C ALA A 135 -11.03 16.98 11.72
N ARG A 136 -12.17 16.92 12.41
CA ARG A 136 -12.42 16.03 13.57
C ARG A 136 -12.67 14.59 13.11
N CYS A 137 -12.41 13.62 14.00
CA CYS A 137 -12.38 12.20 13.66
C CYS A 137 -13.79 11.63 13.41
N ASP A 138 -14.79 12.20 14.07
CA ASP A 138 -16.23 11.90 13.93
C ASP A 138 -16.80 12.45 12.61
N GLU A 139 -16.38 13.64 12.20
CA GLU A 139 -16.83 14.26 10.95
C GLU A 139 -16.14 13.69 9.70
N ALA A 140 -14.94 13.10 9.87
CA ALA A 140 -14.15 12.56 8.77
C ALA A 140 -14.61 11.17 8.29
N ASP A 141 -15.32 10.37 9.12
CA ASP A 141 -15.83 9.05 8.72
C ASP A 141 -17.21 9.11 8.03
N ARG A 142 -17.51 10.23 7.37
CA ARG A 142 -18.77 10.38 6.63
C ARG A 142 -18.88 9.32 5.52
N PRO A 143 -20.04 8.67 5.37
CA PRO A 143 -20.23 7.61 4.39
C PRO A 143 -20.12 8.16 2.97
N TRP A 144 -19.40 7.44 2.13
CA TRP A 144 -19.32 7.65 0.69
C TRP A 144 -19.82 6.38 -0.01
N LEU A 145 -20.83 6.51 -0.88
CA LEU A 145 -21.52 5.39 -1.53
C LEU A 145 -22.11 4.36 -0.53
N GLY A 146 -22.56 4.82 0.64
CA GLY A 146 -23.16 3.97 1.67
C GLY A 146 -22.18 3.23 2.59
N LEU A 147 -20.86 3.36 2.35
CA LEU A 147 -19.81 2.84 3.24
C LEU A 147 -18.99 3.98 3.86
N PRO A 148 -18.57 3.88 5.13
CA PRO A 148 -17.62 4.79 5.75
C PRO A 148 -16.35 4.94 4.91
N PHE A 149 -15.82 6.16 4.82
CA PHE A 149 -14.61 6.43 4.04
C PHE A 149 -13.39 5.64 4.55
N SER A 150 -13.32 5.38 5.86
CA SER A 150 -12.30 4.53 6.47
C SER A 150 -12.29 3.10 5.91
N LEU A 151 -13.46 2.52 5.58
CA LEU A 151 -13.57 1.18 5.00
C LEU A 151 -13.11 1.13 3.54
N TRP A 152 -13.28 2.22 2.79
CA TRP A 152 -12.70 2.34 1.45
C TRP A 152 -11.17 2.35 1.49
N GLY A 153 -10.58 3.02 2.48
CA GLY A 153 -9.14 2.96 2.77
C GLY A 153 -8.69 1.54 3.11
N ALA A 154 -9.42 0.85 4.00
CA ALA A 154 -9.15 -0.55 4.34
C ALA A 154 -9.22 -1.48 3.12
N ALA A 155 -10.23 -1.30 2.26
CA ALA A 155 -10.40 -2.08 1.03
C ALA A 155 -9.21 -1.87 0.08
N LEU A 156 -8.76 -0.63 -0.11
CA LEU A 156 -7.57 -0.34 -0.91
C LEU A 156 -6.33 -1.05 -0.35
N PHE A 157 -6.07 -0.95 0.96
CA PHE A 157 -4.95 -1.64 1.59
C PHE A 157 -5.04 -3.17 1.48
N LEU A 158 -6.24 -3.74 1.55
CA LEU A 158 -6.43 -5.17 1.33
C LEU A 158 -6.05 -5.58 -0.09
N VAL A 159 -6.48 -4.83 -1.11
CA VAL A 159 -6.13 -5.12 -2.51
C VAL A 159 -4.61 -4.98 -2.72
N LEU A 160 -4.00 -3.92 -2.19
CA LEU A 160 -2.55 -3.72 -2.27
C LEU A 160 -1.77 -4.83 -1.56
N GLY A 161 -2.22 -5.22 -0.36
CA GLY A 161 -1.63 -6.31 0.42
C GLY A 161 -1.74 -7.66 -0.28
N LEU A 162 -2.88 -7.96 -0.90
CA LEU A 162 -3.06 -9.17 -1.70
C LEU A 162 -2.13 -9.17 -2.92
N GLY A 163 -2.04 -8.05 -3.65
CA GLY A 163 -1.12 -7.89 -4.77
C GLY A 163 0.34 -8.15 -4.36
N ALA A 164 0.76 -7.54 -3.24
CA ALA A 164 2.09 -7.73 -2.67
C ALA A 164 2.34 -9.17 -2.22
N LEU A 165 1.38 -9.83 -1.56
CA LEU A 165 1.50 -11.23 -1.13
C LEU A 165 1.57 -12.20 -2.30
N VAL A 166 0.82 -11.95 -3.38
CA VAL A 166 0.90 -12.76 -4.61
C VAL A 166 2.27 -12.58 -5.26
N ALA A 167 2.78 -11.36 -5.37
CA ALA A 167 4.13 -11.07 -5.86
C ALA A 167 5.21 -11.75 -4.99
N LEU A 168 5.05 -11.73 -3.66
CA LEU A 168 5.96 -12.39 -2.72
C LEU A 168 5.94 -13.91 -2.90
N ARG A 169 4.75 -14.51 -2.99
CA ARG A 169 4.61 -15.97 -3.18
C ARG A 169 5.24 -16.42 -4.49
N GLN A 170 5.06 -15.66 -5.58
CA GLN A 170 5.64 -15.99 -6.87
C GLN A 170 7.16 -15.85 -6.88
N SER A 171 7.68 -14.78 -6.30
CA SER A 171 9.13 -14.55 -6.19
C SER A 171 9.80 -15.64 -5.34
N LEU A 172 9.22 -16.05 -4.21
CA LEU A 172 9.73 -17.15 -3.39
C LEU A 172 9.65 -18.51 -4.12
N ARG A 173 8.53 -18.81 -4.78
CA ARG A 173 8.33 -20.05 -5.54
C ARG A 173 9.33 -20.19 -6.69
N TRP A 174 9.62 -19.11 -7.41
CA TRP A 174 10.63 -19.13 -8.47
C TRP A 174 12.01 -19.47 -7.91
N ARG A 175 12.42 -18.82 -6.82
CA ARG A 175 13.73 -19.04 -6.19
C ARG A 175 13.90 -20.47 -5.68
N ALA A 176 12.87 -21.04 -5.06
CA ALA A 176 12.88 -22.44 -4.62
C ALA A 176 13.12 -23.40 -5.79
N ARG A 177 12.50 -23.14 -6.94
CA ARG A 177 12.64 -23.99 -8.14
C ARG A 177 14.01 -23.84 -8.81
N VAL A 178 14.54 -22.61 -8.94
CA VAL A 178 15.88 -22.38 -9.48
C VAL A 178 16.95 -23.11 -8.64
N ARG A 179 16.80 -23.07 -7.30
CA ARG A 179 17.69 -23.78 -6.38
C ARG A 179 17.58 -25.31 -6.50
N ALA A 180 16.40 -25.84 -6.84
CA ALA A 180 16.21 -27.27 -7.04
C ALA A 180 16.79 -27.80 -8.35
N THR A 181 16.99 -26.94 -9.35
CA THR A 181 17.56 -27.30 -10.67
C THR A 181 19.07 -27.09 -10.78
N SER A 182 19.71 -26.51 -9.76
CA SER A 182 21.15 -26.28 -9.73
C SER A 182 21.94 -27.45 -9.11
N PHE A 183 21.28 -28.59 -8.89
CA PHE A 183 21.85 -29.88 -8.49
C PHE A 183 21.60 -30.88 -9.62
#